data_AF-A0A1Q8WXF6-F1
#
_entry.id   AF-A0A1Q8WXF6-F1
#
_cell.length_a   1.000
_cell.length_b   1.000
_cell.length_c   1.000
_cell.angle_alpha   90.00
_cell.angle_beta   90.00
_cell.angle_gamma   90.00
#
_symmetry.space_group_name_H-M   'P 1'
#
loop_
_entity.id
_entity.type
_entity.pdbx_description
1 polymer ?
#
loop_
_entity_poly.entity_id
_entity_poly.type
_entity_poly.pdbx_seq_one_letter_code
_entity_poly.pdbx_strand_id
1 'polypeptide(L)'
;MTLDALADPARARGAIRRIAEELGVHPEALRTWVKKAQIDQGTRPGTTTDEAQRIKELEKESRELRRANAILKSTVGLSIAAECERPSR
;
A
#
# COMPACT_ATOMS: atom_id res chain seq x y z
N MET A 1 1.87 24.84 -2.72
CA MET A 1 1.88 25.86 -1.65
C MET A 1 2.82 25.53 -0.50
N THR A 2 2.66 24.43 0.24
CA THR A 2 3.59 24.03 1.33
C THR A 2 4.93 23.49 0.85
N LEU A 3 4.92 22.67 -0.20
CA LEU A 3 6.14 22.11 -0.81
C LEU A 3 6.98 23.22 -1.47
N ASP A 4 6.34 24.14 -2.19
CA ASP A 4 7.02 25.28 -2.83
C ASP A 4 7.69 26.20 -1.79
N ALA A 5 7.03 26.44 -0.65
CA ALA A 5 7.60 27.22 0.45
C ALA A 5 8.75 26.53 1.18
N LEU A 6 8.89 25.20 1.07
CA LEU A 6 10.01 24.43 1.60
C LEU A 6 11.16 24.28 0.59
N ALA A 7 10.89 24.48 -0.70
CA ALA A 7 11.91 24.49 -1.75
C ALA A 7 12.80 25.74 -1.69
N ASP A 8 12.27 26.85 -1.15
CA ASP A 8 13.06 28.05 -0.80
C ASP A 8 13.63 27.93 0.63
N PRO A 9 14.97 27.82 0.79
CA PRO A 9 15.61 27.69 2.11
C PRO A 9 15.32 28.88 3.04
N ALA A 10 15.07 30.08 2.49
CA ALA A 10 14.76 31.28 3.26
C ALA A 10 13.34 31.24 3.82
N ARG A 11 12.40 30.58 3.12
CA ARG A 11 11.00 30.47 3.53
C ARG A 11 10.69 29.21 4.33
N ALA A 12 11.54 28.19 4.22
CA ALA A 12 11.36 26.89 4.88
C ALA A 12 11.29 26.95 6.41
N ARG A 13 12.01 27.90 7.04
CA ARG A 13 12.00 28.07 8.50
C ARG A 13 10.61 28.52 8.97
N GLY A 14 9.92 27.64 9.70
CA GLY A 14 8.60 27.93 10.26
C GLY A 14 7.44 27.94 9.26
N ALA A 15 7.65 27.55 7.98
CA ALA A 15 6.58 27.42 7.00
C ALA A 15 5.51 26.41 7.44
N ILE A 16 5.94 25.24 7.92
CA ILE A 16 5.02 24.19 8.39
C ILE A 16 4.14 24.70 9.53
N ARG A 17 4.71 25.42 10.51
CA ARG A 17 3.92 25.94 11.63
C ARG A 17 2.88 26.97 11.19
N ARG A 18 3.27 27.94 10.35
CA ARG A 18 2.36 28.97 9.85
C ARG A 18 1.23 28.39 9.01
N ILE A 19 1.57 27.49 8.10
CA ILE A 19 0.55 26.88 7.23
C ILE A 19 -0.33 25.91 8.03
N ALA A 20 0.21 25.24 9.06
CA ALA A 20 -0.59 24.43 9.96
C ALA A 20 -1.59 25.27 10.76
N GLU A 21 -1.17 26.44 11.25
CA GLU A 21 -2.05 27.42 11.92
C GLU A 21 -3.13 27.96 10.96
N GLU A 22 -2.77 28.32 9.73
CA GLU A 22 -3.71 28.78 8.69
C GLU A 22 -4.74 27.70 8.31
N LEU A 23 -4.31 26.43 8.26
CA LEU A 23 -5.18 25.30 7.94
C LEU A 23 -5.92 24.74 9.17
N GLY A 24 -5.65 25.23 10.37
CA GLY A 24 -6.23 24.72 11.61
C GLY A 24 -5.83 23.28 11.94
N VAL A 25 -4.70 22.79 11.43
CA VAL A 25 -4.21 21.43 11.63
C VAL A 25 -2.99 21.41 12.56
N HIS A 26 -2.76 20.30 13.24
CA HIS A 26 -1.58 20.17 14.08
C HIS A 26 -0.29 20.20 13.22
N PRO A 27 0.75 20.98 13.58
CA PRO A 27 1.98 21.10 12.78
C PRO A 27 2.66 19.78 12.45
N GLU A 28 2.65 18.81 13.36
CA GLU A 28 3.20 17.47 13.11
C GLU A 28 2.39 16.64 12.11
N ALA A 29 1.07 16.86 12.02
CA ALA A 29 0.25 16.23 10.99
C ALA A 29 0.63 16.77 9.61
N LEU A 30 0.77 18.09 9.49
CA LEU A 30 1.21 18.73 8.25
C LEU A 30 2.64 18.29 7.86
N ARG A 31 3.56 18.18 8.83
CA ARG A 31 4.91 17.66 8.60
C ARG A 31 4.90 16.25 8.02
N THR A 32 4.02 15.39 8.54
CA THR A 32 3.87 14.02 8.07
C THR A 32 3.33 13.97 6.64
N TRP A 33 2.33 14.78 6.32
CA TRP A 33 1.78 14.87 4.96
C TRP A 33 2.79 15.44 3.95
N VAL A 34 3.54 16.48 4.33
CA VAL A 34 4.62 17.02 3.52
C VAL A 34 5.68 15.97 3.22
N LYS A 35 6.12 15.21 4.23
CA LYS A 35 7.10 14.12 4.05
C LYS A 35 6.56 13.06 3.10
N LYS A 36 5.28 12.70 3.22
CA LYS A 36 4.63 11.73 2.34
C LYS A 36 4.55 12.23 0.90
N ALA A 37 4.14 13.49 0.70
CA ALA A 37 4.10 14.10 -0.61
C ALA A 37 5.50 14.22 -1.27
N GLN A 38 6.56 14.47 -0.49
CA GLN A 38 7.94 14.44 -1.00
C GLN A 38 8.38 13.05 -1.46
N ILE A 39 7.91 12.00 -0.80
CA ILE A 39 8.16 10.61 -1.21
C ILE A 39 7.39 10.31 -2.49
N ASP A 40 6.10 10.67 -2.54
CA ASP A 40 5.25 10.46 -3.71
C ASP A 40 5.75 11.22 -4.95
N GLN A 41 6.39 12.38 -4.78
CA GLN A 41 7.03 13.15 -5.86
C GLN A 41 8.45 12.67 -6.22
N GLY A 42 8.99 11.66 -5.53
CA GLY A 42 10.34 11.14 -5.78
C GLY A 42 11.49 12.04 -5.28
N THR A 43 11.17 13.16 -4.64
CA THR A 43 12.16 14.09 -4.05
C THR A 43 12.86 13.47 -2.83
N ARG A 44 12.25 12.45 -2.21
CA ARG A 44 12.79 11.72 -1.07
C ARG A 44 12.63 10.21 -1.28
N PRO A 45 13.63 9.39 -0.91
CA PRO A 45 13.48 7.94 -0.96
C PRO A 45 12.42 7.45 0.03
N GLY A 46 11.55 6.55 -0.44
CA GLY A 46 10.49 5.89 0.33
C GLY A 46 9.52 5.18 -0.61
N THR A 47 8.65 4.33 -0.05
CA THR A 47 7.58 3.70 -0.82
C THR A 47 6.48 4.72 -1.09
N THR A 48 6.16 4.93 -2.36
CA THR A 48 5.08 5.84 -2.73
C THR A 48 3.73 5.27 -2.31
N THR A 49 2.74 6.13 -2.19
CA THR A 49 1.37 5.73 -1.89
C THR A 49 0.84 4.75 -2.95
N ASP A 50 1.20 4.98 -4.22
CA ASP A 50 0.78 4.14 -5.35
C ASP A 50 1.45 2.76 -5.29
N GLU A 51 2.73 2.70 -4.96
CA GLU A 51 3.45 1.44 -4.75
C GLU A 51 2.84 0.64 -3.60
N ALA A 52 2.53 1.29 -2.48
CA ALA A 52 1.90 0.64 -1.33
C ALA A 52 0.50 0.10 -1.67
N GLN A 53 -0.27 0.85 -2.45
CA GLN A 53 -1.58 0.43 -2.92
C GLN A 53 -1.46 -0.78 -3.87
N ARG A 54 -0.50 -0.76 -4.79
CA ARG A 54 -0.26 -1.86 -5.72
C ARG A 54 0.17 -3.14 -5.01
N ILE A 55 1.03 -3.03 -4.00
CA ILE A 55 1.42 -4.17 -3.15
C ILE A 55 0.19 -4.79 -2.49
N LYS A 56 -0.70 -3.97 -1.92
CA LYS A 56 -1.91 -4.46 -1.24
C LYS A 56 -2.87 -5.18 -2.19
N GLU A 57 -3.01 -4.69 -3.42
CA GLU A 57 -3.82 -5.34 -4.46
C GLU A 57 -3.22 -6.68 -4.87
N LEU A 58 -1.92 -6.72 -5.14
CA LEU A 58 -1.20 -7.96 -5.50
C LEU A 58 -1.26 -9.00 -4.38
N GLU A 59 -1.14 -8.57 -3.11
CA GLU A 59 -1.32 -9.47 -1.98
C GLU A 59 -2.74 -10.03 -1.89
N LYS A 60 -3.76 -9.23 -2.22
CA LYS A 60 -5.15 -9.70 -2.26
C LYS A 60 -5.33 -10.74 -3.35
N GLU A 61 -4.86 -10.47 -4.56
CA GLU A 61 -4.91 -11.40 -5.69
C GLU A 61 -4.15 -12.69 -5.36
N SER A 62 -2.95 -12.60 -4.80
CA SER A 62 -2.16 -13.76 -4.38
C SER A 62 -2.89 -14.62 -3.34
N ARG A 63 -3.59 -14.01 -2.37
CA ARG A 63 -4.42 -14.75 -1.40
C ARG A 63 -5.59 -15.46 -2.08
N GLU A 64 -6.25 -14.81 -3.02
CA GLU A 64 -7.38 -15.38 -3.76
C GLU A 64 -6.92 -16.55 -4.65
N LEU A 65 -5.83 -16.37 -5.39
CA LEU A 65 -5.23 -17.43 -6.20
C LEU A 65 -4.79 -18.63 -5.35
N ARG A 66 -4.18 -18.40 -4.19
CA ARG A 66 -3.81 -19.48 -3.27
C ARG A 66 -5.03 -20.25 -2.76
N ARG A 67 -6.12 -19.56 -2.44
CA ARG A 67 -7.38 -20.19 -2.03
C ARG A 67 -7.97 -21.03 -3.16
N ALA A 68 -8.05 -20.49 -4.36
CA ALA A 68 -8.54 -21.21 -5.54
C ALA A 68 -7.70 -22.45 -5.84
N ASN A 69 -6.37 -22.32 -5.78
CA ASN A 69 -5.46 -23.44 -5.99
C ASN A 69 -5.61 -24.53 -4.91
N ALA A 70 -5.82 -24.15 -3.65
CA ALA A 70 -6.07 -25.09 -2.57
C ALA A 70 -7.38 -25.86 -2.77
N ILE A 71 -8.46 -25.19 -3.21
CA ILE A 71 -9.73 -25.84 -3.55
C ILE A 71 -9.55 -26.81 -4.71
N LEU A 72 -8.90 -26.38 -5.79
CA LEU A 72 -8.67 -27.27 -6.94
C LEU A 72 -7.88 -28.52 -6.55
N LYS A 73 -6.82 -28.35 -5.74
CA LYS A 73 -6.03 -29.49 -5.24
C LYS A 73 -6.85 -30.42 -4.35
N SER A 74 -7.70 -29.88 -3.48
CA SER A 74 -8.55 -30.72 -2.62
C SER A 74 -9.60 -31.46 -3.43
N THR A 75 -10.22 -30.82 -4.43
CA THR A 75 -11.18 -31.47 -5.34
C THR A 75 -10.52 -32.58 -6.14
N VAL A 76 -9.34 -32.33 -6.73
CA VAL A 76 -8.58 -33.36 -7.46
C VAL A 76 -8.23 -34.53 -6.53
N GLY A 77 -7.77 -34.25 -5.31
CA GLY A 77 -7.48 -35.29 -4.32
C GLY A 77 -8.71 -36.13 -3.96
N LEU A 78 -9.87 -35.50 -3.78
CA LEU A 78 -11.14 -36.20 -3.50
C LEU A 78 -11.60 -37.05 -4.69
N SER A 79 -11.49 -36.55 -5.92
CA SER A 79 -11.85 -37.31 -7.12
C SER A 79 -10.96 -38.55 -7.31
N ILE A 80 -9.65 -38.41 -7.08
CA ILE A 80 -8.72 -39.55 -7.15
C ILE A 80 -9.05 -40.58 -6.06
N ALA A 81 -9.32 -40.14 -4.83
CA ALA A 81 -9.72 -41.04 -3.75
C ALA A 81 -11.02 -41.80 -4.09
N ALA A 82 -12.02 -41.12 -4.64
CA ALA A 82 -13.27 -41.73 -5.08
C ALA A 82 -13.07 -42.72 -6.25
N GLU A 83 -12.11 -42.47 -7.13
CA GLU A 83 -11.75 -43.40 -8.21
C GLU A 83 -11.04 -44.66 -7.68
N CYS A 84 -10.20 -44.54 -6.65
CA CYS A 84 -9.61 -45.70 -5.96
C CYS A 84 -10.62 -46.52 -5.16
N GLU A 85 -11.71 -45.91 -4.67
CA GLU A 85 -12.73 -46.59 -3.87
C GLU A 85 -13.78 -47.33 -4.73
N ARG A 86 -13.83 -47.09 -6.05
CA ARG A 86 -14.68 -47.87 -6.95
C ARG A 86 -14.10 -49.29 -7.10
N PRO A 87 -14.85 -50.36 -6.76
CA PRO A 87 -14.35 -51.72 -6.90
C PRO A 87 -14.08 -52.02 -8.38
N SER A 88 -12.88 -52.51 -8.68
CA SER A 88 -12.52 -53.06 -9.98
C SER A 88 -13.46 -54.22 -10.30
N ARG A 89 -14.32 -54.05 -11.30
CA ARG A 89 -15.11 -55.15 -11.88
C ARG A 89 -14.22 -56.14 -12.59
#